data_AF-A0A550D167-F1
#
_entry.id   AF-A0A550D167-F1
#
_cell.length_a   1.000
_cell.length_b   1.000
_cell.length_c   1.000
_cell.angle_alpha   90.00
_cell.angle_beta   90.00
_cell.angle_gamma   90.00
#
_symmetry.space_group_name_H-M   'P 1'
#
loop_
_entity.id
_entity.type
_entity.pdbx_description
1 polymer ?
#
loop_
_entity_poly.entity_id
_entity_poly.type
_entity_poly.pdbx_seq_one_letter_code
_entity_poly.pdbx_strand_id
1 'polypeptide(L)'
;IRKSVGVGIGDEVVVRKAQVQDGTKVVLAPTQPISFSQSFVEYVKDLLMDKPLTRGETISVPTYIGSIDFVVVSTQPSNSIRVTGRTSLEIKEEPAKEVAAFPKVTWEDIGDLEDVKEKIREIVELPMRHPEIFQHLGIEPPKGILLYGPPGVGKTLLARALANEIGAYFTSINGPEIMSKFYGESEQRLREIFEEAEKNSPAIIFIDEIDAIAPKREE
;
A
#
# COMPACT_ATOMS: atom_id res chain seq x y z
N ILE A 1 -7.40 6.74 7.65
CA ILE A 1 -7.85 7.96 6.91
C ILE A 1 -6.92 8.25 5.73
N ARG A 2 -5.62 8.53 5.96
CA ARG A 2 -4.63 8.75 4.89
C ARG A 2 -4.64 7.68 3.79
N LYS A 3 -4.61 6.40 4.18
CA LYS A 3 -4.76 5.21 3.30
C LYS A 3 -6.02 5.25 2.41
N SER A 4 -7.14 5.76 2.93
CA SER A 4 -8.43 5.81 2.26
C SER A 4 -8.55 6.99 1.28
N VAL A 5 -7.84 8.09 1.55
CA VAL A 5 -7.86 9.31 0.72
C VAL A 5 -6.67 9.35 -0.26
N GLY A 6 -5.68 8.47 -0.07
CA GLY A 6 -4.49 8.40 -0.94
C GLY A 6 -3.52 9.56 -0.73
N VAL A 7 -3.45 10.08 0.50
CA VAL A 7 -2.61 11.23 0.85
C VAL A 7 -1.56 10.81 1.87
N GLY A 8 -0.35 11.33 1.71
CA GLY A 8 0.77 11.16 2.63
C GLY A 8 0.95 12.34 3.58
N ILE A 9 2.06 12.36 4.32
CA ILE A 9 2.37 13.42 5.29
C ILE A 9 2.74 14.71 4.56
N GLY A 10 2.08 15.81 4.91
CA GLY A 10 2.35 17.14 4.34
C GLY A 10 1.49 17.49 3.12
N ASP A 11 0.65 16.57 2.62
CA ASP A 11 -0.30 16.87 1.56
C ASP A 11 -1.39 17.83 2.02
N GLU A 12 -1.69 18.84 1.19
CA GLU A 12 -2.84 19.70 1.39
C GLU A 12 -4.12 18.96 0.98
N VAL A 13 -5.15 19.01 1.84
CA VAL A 13 -6.45 18.39 1.58
C VAL A 13 -7.55 19.43 1.58
N VAL A 14 -8.46 19.34 0.60
CA VAL A 14 -9.65 20.20 0.55
C VAL A 14 -10.75 19.57 1.39
N VAL A 15 -11.05 20.21 2.52
CA VAL A 15 -12.15 19.79 3.40
C VAL A 15 -13.40 20.56 3.03
N ARG A 16 -14.51 19.83 2.83
CA ARG A 16 -15.83 20.40 2.60
C ARG A 16 -16.88 19.69 3.44
N LYS A 17 -17.96 20.39 3.80
CA LYS A 17 -19.08 19.78 4.50
C LYS A 17 -19.70 18.68 3.62
N ALA A 18 -19.59 17.44 4.06
CA ALA A 18 -20.19 16.30 3.37
C ALA A 18 -21.69 16.20 3.71
N GLN A 19 -22.52 15.95 2.69
CA GLN A 19 -23.90 15.52 2.89
C GLN A 19 -23.93 14.00 2.91
N VAL A 20 -24.03 13.44 4.11
CA VAL A 20 -24.09 11.99 4.32
C VAL A 20 -25.54 11.62 4.60
N GLN A 21 -26.08 10.69 3.80
CA GLN A 21 -27.43 10.18 3.96
C GLN A 21 -27.40 8.82 4.66
N ASP A 22 -28.50 8.43 5.29
CA ASP A 22 -28.58 7.10 5.91
C ASP A 22 -28.61 6.03 4.82
N GLY A 23 -27.71 5.06 4.93
CA GLY A 23 -27.60 3.97 3.97
C GLY A 23 -28.71 2.94 4.16
N THR A 24 -29.30 2.47 3.06
CA THR A 24 -30.21 1.31 3.08
C THR A 24 -29.44 0.00 2.95
N LYS A 25 -28.36 -0.02 2.16
CA LYS A 25 -27.55 -1.22 1.92
C LYS A 25 -26.06 -0.88 1.72
N VAL A 26 -25.19 -1.72 2.27
CA VAL A 26 -23.73 -1.68 2.04
C VAL A 26 -23.29 -3.08 1.62
N VAL A 27 -22.45 -3.17 0.60
CA VAL A 27 -21.81 -4.41 0.18
C VAL A 27 -20.30 -4.29 0.38
N LEU A 28 -19.74 -5.20 1.17
CA LEU A 28 -18.32 -5.35 1.40
C LEU A 28 -17.79 -6.59 0.68
N ALA A 29 -16.52 -6.57 0.30
CA ALA A 29 -15.79 -7.75 -0.14
C ALA A 29 -14.41 -7.78 0.53
N PRO A 30 -13.93 -8.95 0.94
CA PRO A 30 -12.62 -9.08 1.57
C PRO A 30 -11.51 -8.85 0.54
N THR A 31 -10.30 -8.55 1.01
CA THR A 31 -9.08 -8.51 0.17
C THR A 31 -8.49 -9.90 -0.08
N GLN A 32 -8.88 -10.89 0.71
CA GLN A 32 -8.45 -12.29 0.62
C GLN A 32 -9.65 -13.24 0.69
N PRO A 33 -9.60 -14.47 0.16
CA PRO A 33 -10.71 -15.42 0.27
C PRO A 33 -10.91 -15.82 1.72
N ILE A 34 -12.12 -15.61 2.24
CA ILE A 34 -12.48 -15.97 3.61
C ILE A 34 -13.98 -16.29 3.70
N SER A 35 -14.31 -17.28 4.52
CA SER A 35 -15.68 -17.57 4.93
C SER A 35 -15.97 -16.94 6.27
N PHE A 36 -17.20 -16.45 6.45
CA PHE A 36 -17.62 -15.75 7.66
C PHE A 36 -18.87 -16.39 8.25
N SER A 37 -19.00 -16.34 9.57
CA SER A 37 -20.25 -16.66 10.26
C SER A 37 -21.19 -15.44 10.25
N GLN A 38 -22.48 -15.68 10.45
CA GLN A 38 -23.47 -14.60 10.57
C GLN A 38 -23.18 -13.67 11.77
N SER A 39 -22.64 -14.21 12.85
CA SER A 39 -22.18 -13.43 14.01
C SER A 39 -21.03 -12.46 13.69
N PHE A 40 -20.16 -12.81 12.73
CA PHE A 40 -19.10 -11.91 12.28
C PHE A 40 -19.67 -10.74 11.48
N VAL A 41 -20.69 -10.98 10.65
CA VAL A 41 -21.38 -9.92 9.91
C VAL A 41 -22.04 -8.92 10.86
N GLU A 42 -22.67 -9.39 11.93
CA GLU A 42 -23.24 -8.53 12.98
C GLU A 42 -22.16 -7.71 13.69
N TYR A 43 -21.04 -8.33 14.07
CA TYR A 43 -19.90 -7.63 14.65
C TYR A 43 -19.36 -6.51 13.75
N VAL A 44 -19.20 -6.79 12.44
CA VAL A 44 -18.76 -5.78 11.47
C VAL A 44 -19.80 -4.66 11.37
N LYS A 45 -21.09 -4.99 11.37
CA LYS A 45 -22.16 -3.98 11.34
C LYS A 45 -22.08 -3.06 12.56
N ASP A 46 -21.92 -3.61 13.76
CA ASP A 46 -21.79 -2.83 14.99
C ASP A 46 -20.54 -1.95 14.99
N LEU A 47 -19.41 -2.46 14.48
CA LEU A 47 -18.18 -1.69 14.32
C LEU A 47 -18.35 -0.49 13.37
N LEU A 48 -19.25 -0.61 12.39
CA LEU A 48 -19.52 0.39 11.38
C LEU A 48 -20.64 1.37 11.73
N MET A 49 -21.37 1.14 12.83
CA MET A 49 -22.47 2.01 13.26
C MET A 49 -22.04 3.47 13.39
N ASP A 50 -22.87 4.37 12.86
CA ASP A 50 -22.68 5.82 12.80
C ASP A 50 -21.42 6.30 12.04
N LYS A 51 -20.69 5.39 11.37
CA LYS A 51 -19.55 5.75 10.51
C LYS A 51 -20.02 6.06 9.08
N PRO A 52 -19.45 7.10 8.45
CA PRO A 52 -19.64 7.33 7.03
C PRO A 52 -18.82 6.32 6.23
N LEU A 53 -19.41 5.76 5.17
CA LEU A 53 -18.75 4.84 4.23
C LEU A 53 -18.90 5.35 2.81
N THR A 54 -17.82 5.21 2.04
CA THR A 54 -17.80 5.57 0.62
C THR A 54 -17.37 4.37 -0.22
N ARG A 55 -17.95 4.21 -1.42
CA ARG A 55 -17.52 3.18 -2.38
C ARG A 55 -16.01 3.29 -2.64
N GLY A 56 -15.31 2.16 -2.64
CA GLY A 56 -13.87 2.06 -2.85
C GLY A 56 -13.03 2.20 -1.58
N GLU A 57 -13.64 2.62 -0.46
CA GLU A 57 -12.95 2.70 0.82
C GLU A 57 -12.54 1.32 1.33
N THR A 58 -11.33 1.22 1.90
CA THR A 58 -10.85 0.02 2.60
C THR A 58 -11.02 0.20 4.10
N ILE A 59 -11.65 -0.78 4.73
CA ILE A 59 -11.98 -0.83 6.16
C ILE A 59 -11.21 -2.00 6.77
N SER A 60 -10.42 -1.74 7.81
CA SER A 60 -9.73 -2.77 8.58
C SER A 60 -10.59 -3.17 9.78
N VAL A 61 -11.03 -4.42 9.81
CA VAL A 61 -11.80 -5.01 10.91
C VAL A 61 -10.84 -5.80 11.81
N PRO A 62 -10.63 -5.40 13.06
CA PRO A 62 -9.81 -6.16 13.99
C PRO A 62 -10.49 -7.49 14.34
N THR A 63 -9.68 -8.53 14.48
CA THR A 63 -10.07 -9.89 14.85
C THR A 63 -9.09 -10.41 15.91
N TYR A 64 -9.38 -11.58 16.47
CA TYR A 64 -8.50 -12.18 17.46
C TYR A 64 -7.10 -12.54 16.92
N ILE A 65 -6.98 -12.80 15.61
CA ILE A 65 -5.75 -13.30 14.96
C ILE A 65 -5.06 -12.20 14.11
N GLY A 66 -5.57 -10.96 14.14
CA GLY A 66 -5.05 -9.85 13.32
C GLY A 66 -6.18 -8.95 12.83
N SER A 67 -6.06 -8.38 11.63
CA SER A 67 -7.12 -7.57 11.01
C SER A 67 -7.45 -8.06 9.61
N ILE A 68 -8.74 -8.03 9.26
CA ILE A 68 -9.22 -8.34 7.92
C ILE A 68 -9.59 -7.03 7.23
N ASP A 69 -9.01 -6.81 6.05
CA ASP A 69 -9.34 -5.65 5.22
C ASP A 69 -10.53 -5.98 4.31
N PHE A 70 -11.54 -5.12 4.35
CA PHE A 70 -12.72 -5.15 3.48
C PHE A 70 -12.75 -3.91 2.60
N VAL A 71 -13.15 -4.08 1.35
CA VAL A 71 -13.39 -2.99 0.41
C VAL A 71 -14.88 -2.76 0.28
N VAL A 72 -15.31 -1.50 0.35
CA VAL A 72 -16.70 -1.11 0.08
C VAL A 72 -16.96 -1.21 -1.43
N VAL A 73 -17.63 -2.27 -1.85
CA VAL A 73 -17.93 -2.54 -3.26
C VAL A 73 -19.04 -1.62 -3.77
N SER A 74 -20.09 -1.48 -2.97
CA SER A 74 -21.22 -0.60 -3.29
C SER A 74 -21.97 -0.13 -2.05
N THR A 75 -22.58 1.04 -2.19
CA THR A 75 -23.46 1.67 -1.20
C THR A 75 -24.81 1.98 -1.84
N GLN A 76 -25.87 1.95 -1.04
CA GLN A 76 -27.19 2.43 -1.43
C GLN A 76 -27.66 3.46 -0.40
N PRO A 77 -27.91 4.72 -0.80
CA PRO A 77 -27.62 5.30 -2.12
C PRO A 77 -26.11 5.33 -2.46
N SER A 78 -25.76 5.54 -3.74
CA SER A 78 -24.39 5.34 -4.28
C SER A 78 -23.36 6.39 -3.84
N ASN A 79 -23.80 7.45 -3.17
CA ASN A 79 -22.95 8.44 -2.52
C ASN A 79 -22.41 7.92 -1.17
N SER A 80 -21.68 8.77 -0.45
CA SER A 80 -21.26 8.49 0.93
C SER A 80 -22.49 8.33 1.82
N ILE A 81 -22.57 7.23 2.54
CA ILE A 81 -23.70 6.89 3.41
C ILE A 81 -23.25 6.69 4.85
N ARG A 82 -24.15 6.96 5.80
CA ARG A 82 -23.97 6.63 7.21
C ARG A 82 -24.61 5.28 7.48
N VAL A 83 -23.87 4.39 8.13
CA VAL A 83 -24.41 3.10 8.56
C VAL A 83 -25.27 3.31 9.80
N THR A 84 -26.49 2.80 9.75
CA THR A 84 -27.45 2.84 10.86
C THR A 84 -27.96 1.42 11.14
N GLY A 85 -28.72 1.25 12.22
CA GLY A 85 -29.34 -0.05 12.54
C GLY A 85 -30.24 -0.60 11.42
N ARG A 86 -30.78 0.28 10.58
CA ARG A 86 -31.63 -0.06 9.42
C ARG A 86 -30.85 -0.43 8.16
N THR A 87 -29.54 -0.17 8.13
CA THR A 87 -28.69 -0.50 6.98
C THR A 87 -28.48 -2.01 6.92
N SER A 88 -28.73 -2.60 5.76
CA SER A 88 -28.42 -4.00 5.47
C SER A 88 -26.95 -4.12 5.06
N LEU A 89 -26.16 -4.89 5.80
CA LEU A 89 -24.77 -5.18 5.49
C LEU A 89 -24.67 -6.56 4.82
N GLU A 90 -24.08 -6.61 3.64
CA GLU A 90 -23.79 -7.84 2.91
C GLU A 90 -22.27 -7.94 2.71
N ILE A 91 -21.68 -9.09 3.05
CA ILE A 91 -20.26 -9.35 2.83
C ILE A 91 -20.15 -10.48 1.80
N LYS A 92 -19.48 -10.21 0.68
CA LYS A 92 -19.18 -11.21 -0.35
C LYS A 92 -18.07 -12.15 0.13
N GLU A 93 -18.14 -13.41 -0.28
CA GLU A 93 -17.08 -14.40 0.00
C GLU A 93 -15.90 -14.28 -0.97
N GLU A 94 -16.16 -13.79 -2.18
CA GLU A 94 -15.13 -13.59 -3.20
C GLU A 94 -14.37 -12.27 -2.96
N PRO A 95 -13.03 -12.28 -3.12
CA PRO A 95 -12.24 -11.05 -3.04
C PRO A 95 -12.66 -10.02 -4.08
N ALA A 96 -12.54 -8.74 -3.74
CA ALA A 96 -12.78 -7.66 -4.69
C ALA A 96 -11.77 -7.72 -5.86
N LYS A 97 -12.23 -8.11 -7.06
CA LYS A 97 -11.40 -8.19 -8.28
C LYS A 97 -10.80 -6.84 -8.72
N GLU A 98 -11.40 -5.72 -8.32
CA GLU A 98 -11.00 -4.37 -8.74
C GLU A 98 -10.04 -3.66 -7.79
N VAL A 99 -9.73 -4.24 -6.63
CA VAL A 99 -8.77 -3.64 -5.71
C VAL A 99 -7.86 -4.74 -5.21
N ALA A 100 -6.83 -5.05 -5.99
CA ALA A 100 -5.62 -5.68 -5.50
C ALA A 100 -4.91 -4.71 -4.53
N ALA A 101 -5.57 -4.39 -3.41
CA ALA A 101 -4.94 -3.77 -2.28
C ALA A 101 -4.10 -4.87 -1.64
N PHE A 102 -2.86 -5.01 -2.13
CA PHE A 102 -1.78 -5.41 -1.25
C PHE A 102 -1.99 -4.71 0.09
N PRO A 103 -1.80 -5.40 1.24
CA PRO A 103 -1.87 -4.72 2.53
C PRO A 103 -0.94 -3.51 2.44
N LYS A 104 -1.55 -2.31 2.39
CA LYS A 104 -0.83 -1.06 2.25
C LYS A 104 -0.15 -0.81 3.60
N VAL A 105 1.03 -1.40 3.77
CA VAL A 105 1.94 -1.08 4.87
C VAL A 105 2.20 0.41 4.79
N THR A 106 2.05 1.12 5.90
CA THR A 106 2.32 2.54 6.04
C THR A 106 3.47 2.76 7.01
N TRP A 107 3.97 3.99 7.12
CA TRP A 107 4.98 4.31 8.13
C TRP A 107 4.54 4.03 9.58
N GLU A 108 3.23 4.06 9.84
CA GLU A 108 2.65 3.78 11.16
C GLU A 108 2.75 2.30 11.53
N ASP A 109 2.81 1.41 10.54
CA ASP A 109 2.92 -0.04 10.73
C ASP A 109 4.37 -0.47 11.04
N ILE A 110 5.33 0.45 10.98
CA ILE A 110 6.75 0.19 11.23
C ILE A 110 7.14 0.85 12.55
N GLY A 111 7.33 0.05 13.59
CA GLY A 111 7.88 0.52 14.87
C GLY A 111 9.38 0.81 14.75
N ASP A 112 9.86 1.75 15.58
CA ASP A 112 11.29 2.14 15.65
C ASP A 112 11.82 2.70 14.31
N LEU A 113 13.14 2.87 14.16
CA LEU A 113 13.83 3.30 12.93
C LEU A 113 13.49 4.72 12.46
N GLU A 114 13.12 5.63 13.37
CA GLU A 114 12.67 6.98 13.03
C GLU A 114 13.71 7.75 12.20
N ASP A 115 15.00 7.66 12.58
CA ASP A 115 16.12 8.25 11.84
C ASP A 115 16.23 7.70 10.40
N VAL A 116 15.92 6.42 10.20
CA VAL A 116 15.99 5.77 8.88
C VAL A 116 14.80 6.18 8.04
N LYS A 117 13.59 6.22 8.63
CA LYS A 117 12.39 6.71 7.96
C LYS A 117 12.59 8.13 7.49
N GLU A 118 13.08 9.02 8.36
CA GLU A 118 13.33 10.43 8.04
C GLU A 118 14.30 10.57 6.85
N LYS A 119 15.45 9.89 6.88
CA LYS A 119 16.40 9.88 5.76
C LYS A 119 15.78 9.38 4.46
N ILE A 120 15.01 8.30 4.50
CA ILE A 120 14.35 7.77 3.31
C ILE A 120 13.34 8.78 2.75
N ARG A 121 12.58 9.47 3.61
CA ARG A 121 11.66 10.53 3.18
C ARG A 121 12.40 11.68 2.51
N GLU A 122 13.50 12.16 3.09
CA GLU A 122 14.30 13.24 2.50
C GLU A 122 14.91 12.83 1.15
N ILE A 123 15.36 11.58 1.04
CA ILE A 123 16.08 11.08 -0.13
C ILE A 123 15.14 10.73 -1.29
N VAL A 124 13.91 10.28 -0.99
CA VAL A 124 12.97 9.75 -2.01
C VAL A 124 11.69 10.55 -2.09
N GLU A 125 11.02 10.75 -0.96
CA GLU A 125 9.71 11.37 -0.92
C GLU A 125 9.80 12.86 -1.30
N LEU A 126 10.79 13.59 -0.76
CA LEU A 126 10.96 15.01 -1.02
C LEU A 126 11.24 15.33 -2.51
N PRO A 127 12.18 14.65 -3.21
CA PRO A 127 12.38 14.89 -4.64
C PRO A 127 11.20 14.51 -5.52
N MET A 128 10.45 13.47 -5.14
CA MET A 128 9.27 13.03 -5.89
C MET A 128 8.09 14.00 -5.73
N ARG A 129 7.91 14.56 -4.53
CA ARG A 129 6.82 15.50 -4.22
C ARG A 129 7.10 16.93 -4.64
N HIS A 130 8.36 17.38 -4.51
CA HIS A 130 8.78 18.75 -4.78
C HIS A 130 9.94 18.83 -5.78
N PRO A 131 9.80 18.31 -7.00
CA PRO A 131 10.86 18.33 -8.01
C PRO A 131 11.35 19.75 -8.33
N GLU A 132 10.48 20.76 -8.17
CA GLU A 132 10.80 22.18 -8.37
C GLU A 132 11.93 22.68 -7.45
N ILE A 133 12.00 22.20 -6.21
CA ILE A 133 13.03 22.60 -5.25
C ILE A 133 14.40 22.10 -5.73
N PHE A 134 14.47 20.85 -6.18
CA PHE A 134 15.69 20.21 -6.64
C PHE A 134 16.18 20.83 -7.96
N GLN A 135 15.26 21.15 -8.87
CA GLN A 135 15.58 21.88 -10.11
C GLN A 135 16.12 23.28 -9.82
N HIS A 136 15.54 24.01 -8.87
CA HIS A 136 15.98 25.36 -8.53
C HIS A 136 17.36 25.37 -7.85
N LEU A 137 17.65 24.36 -7.04
CA LEU A 137 18.95 24.17 -6.40
C LEU A 137 20.00 23.56 -7.33
N GLY A 138 19.61 23.01 -8.48
CA GLY A 138 20.50 22.34 -9.43
C GLY A 138 21.09 21.03 -8.88
N ILE A 139 20.36 20.35 -8.00
CA ILE A 139 20.80 19.11 -7.34
C ILE A 139 19.99 17.94 -7.90
N GLU A 140 20.67 16.92 -8.40
CA GLU A 140 19.99 15.68 -8.81
C GLU A 140 19.74 14.79 -7.58
N PRO A 141 18.51 14.25 -7.42
CA PRO A 141 18.25 13.30 -6.36
C PRO A 141 18.99 11.98 -6.61
N PRO A 142 19.43 11.29 -5.55
CA PRO A 142 20.08 10.00 -5.69
C PRO A 142 19.08 8.96 -6.22
N LYS A 143 19.54 8.14 -7.17
CA LYS A 143 18.70 7.14 -7.86
C LYS A 143 18.69 5.75 -7.20
N GLY A 144 19.51 5.55 -6.17
CA GLY A 144 19.67 4.25 -5.52
C GLY A 144 19.96 4.39 -4.03
N ILE A 145 19.37 3.49 -3.25
CA ILE A 145 19.50 3.44 -1.78
C ILE A 145 19.83 2.01 -1.40
N LEU A 146 20.80 1.87 -0.48
CA LEU A 146 21.19 0.57 0.07
C LEU A 146 20.76 0.47 1.53
N LEU A 147 19.87 -0.47 1.83
CA LEU A 147 19.43 -0.77 3.19
C LEU A 147 20.24 -1.94 3.76
N TYR A 148 21.21 -1.67 4.64
CA TYR A 148 22.03 -2.70 5.30
C TYR A 148 21.66 -2.89 6.77
N GLY A 149 22.11 -4.00 7.38
CA GLY A 149 21.71 -4.42 8.73
C GLY A 149 21.25 -5.89 8.82
N PRO A 150 21.02 -6.42 10.03
CA PRO A 150 20.64 -7.82 10.27
C PRO A 150 19.33 -8.24 9.56
N PRO A 151 19.10 -9.54 9.34
CA PRO A 151 17.81 -10.02 8.87
C PRO A 151 16.70 -9.76 9.91
N GLY A 152 15.47 -9.55 9.44
CA GLY A 152 14.30 -9.37 10.32
C GLY A 152 14.06 -7.95 10.85
N VAL A 153 14.89 -6.96 10.50
CA VAL A 153 14.72 -5.55 10.94
C VAL A 153 13.72 -4.74 10.11
N GLY A 154 12.95 -5.38 9.21
CA GLY A 154 11.87 -4.71 8.49
C GLY A 154 12.27 -3.94 7.22
N LYS A 155 13.41 -4.23 6.58
CA LYS A 155 13.86 -3.57 5.32
C LYS A 155 12.81 -3.67 4.19
N THR A 156 12.27 -4.87 3.98
CA THR A 156 11.24 -5.13 2.98
C THR A 156 9.93 -4.42 3.33
N LEU A 157 9.63 -4.27 4.63
CA LEU A 157 8.47 -3.48 5.08
C LEU A 157 8.68 -1.98 4.84
N LEU A 158 9.87 -1.45 5.12
CA LEU A 158 10.24 -0.05 4.84
C LEU A 158 10.06 0.29 3.36
N ALA A 159 10.57 -0.56 2.45
CA ALA A 159 10.46 -0.33 1.02
C ALA A 159 9.01 -0.34 0.52
N ARG A 160 8.18 -1.26 1.05
CA ARG A 160 6.75 -1.32 0.75
C ARG A 160 6.00 -0.11 1.31
N ALA A 161 6.32 0.32 2.53
CA ALA A 161 5.72 1.50 3.15
C ALA A 161 6.02 2.76 2.36
N LEU A 162 7.27 2.93 1.92
CA LEU A 162 7.68 4.04 1.07
C LEU A 162 6.87 4.09 -0.23
N ALA A 163 6.79 2.97 -0.96
CA ALA A 163 6.08 2.90 -2.22
C ALA A 163 4.58 3.22 -2.07
N ASN A 164 3.97 2.74 -0.98
CA ASN A 164 2.58 3.03 -0.66
C ASN A 164 2.35 4.51 -0.31
N GLU A 165 3.27 5.14 0.43
CA GLU A 165 3.12 6.54 0.86
C GLU A 165 3.23 7.50 -0.33
N ILE A 166 4.11 7.21 -1.29
CA ILE A 166 4.27 8.04 -2.50
C ILE A 166 3.35 7.62 -3.65
N GLY A 167 2.60 6.53 -3.50
CA GLY A 167 1.73 5.99 -4.54
C GLY A 167 2.47 5.49 -5.79
N ALA A 168 3.73 5.05 -5.64
CA ALA A 168 4.55 4.58 -6.75
C ALA A 168 4.27 3.10 -7.09
N TYR A 169 4.44 2.76 -8.37
CA TYR A 169 4.49 1.36 -8.80
C TYR A 169 5.64 0.65 -8.07
N PHE A 170 5.36 -0.48 -7.43
CA PHE A 170 6.34 -1.24 -6.67
C PHE A 170 6.57 -2.60 -7.31
N THR A 171 7.84 -2.89 -7.61
CA THR A 171 8.26 -4.22 -8.05
C THR A 171 9.42 -4.69 -7.19
N SER A 172 9.38 -5.96 -6.77
CA SER A 172 10.41 -6.56 -5.93
C SER A 172 11.12 -7.70 -6.64
N ILE A 173 12.44 -7.68 -6.57
CA ILE A 173 13.34 -8.71 -7.07
C ILE A 173 13.96 -9.41 -5.86
N ASN A 174 13.90 -10.72 -5.81
CA ASN A 174 14.63 -11.53 -4.84
C ASN A 174 15.90 -12.09 -5.51
N GLY A 175 17.08 -11.81 -4.95
CA GLY A 175 18.37 -12.16 -5.54
C GLY A 175 18.53 -13.62 -5.95
N PRO A 176 18.39 -14.57 -5.01
CA PRO A 176 18.39 -16.01 -5.32
C PRO A 176 17.37 -16.44 -6.39
N GLU A 177 16.18 -15.83 -6.42
CA GLU A 177 15.14 -16.18 -7.41
C GLU A 177 15.56 -15.83 -8.85
N ILE A 178 16.37 -14.78 -9.02
CA ILE A 178 16.91 -14.39 -10.33
C ILE A 178 18.12 -15.24 -10.70
N MET A 179 18.99 -15.59 -9.76
CA MET A 179 20.21 -16.37 -10.02
C MET A 179 19.96 -17.86 -10.28
N SER A 180 18.82 -18.41 -9.84
CA SER A 180 18.47 -19.83 -10.01
C SER A 180 17.95 -20.19 -11.42
N LYS A 181 17.76 -19.21 -12.31
CA LYS A 181 17.35 -19.41 -13.70
C LYS A 181 18.56 -19.57 -14.62
N PHE A 182 18.40 -20.29 -15.74
CA PHE A 182 19.51 -20.63 -16.64
C PHE A 182 20.24 -19.37 -17.14
N TYR A 183 21.56 -19.49 -17.36
CA TYR A 183 22.45 -18.39 -17.75
C TYR A 183 21.90 -17.62 -18.97
N GLY A 184 21.55 -16.34 -18.78
CA GLY A 184 20.95 -15.46 -19.80
C GLY A 184 19.48 -15.08 -19.55
N GLU A 185 18.67 -15.96 -18.97
CA GLU A 185 17.27 -15.65 -18.62
C GLU A 185 17.18 -14.62 -17.48
N SER A 186 18.15 -14.65 -16.57
CA SER A 186 18.25 -13.72 -15.44
C SER A 186 18.45 -12.27 -15.88
N GLU A 187 19.31 -12.03 -16.88
CA GLU A 187 19.58 -10.68 -17.43
C GLU A 187 18.37 -10.14 -18.19
N GLN A 188 17.73 -10.99 -19.01
CA GLN A 188 16.54 -10.60 -19.74
C GLN A 188 15.41 -10.22 -18.77
N ARG A 189 15.18 -11.02 -17.72
CA ARG A 189 14.17 -10.74 -16.70
C ARG A 189 14.46 -9.43 -15.96
N LEU A 190 15.72 -9.16 -15.61
CA LEU A 190 16.10 -7.87 -15.02
C LEU A 190 15.75 -6.72 -15.96
N ARG A 191 16.09 -6.82 -17.25
CA ARG A 191 15.75 -5.78 -18.23
C ARG A 191 14.25 -5.54 -18.33
N GLU A 192 13.45 -6.60 -18.40
CA GLU A 192 11.99 -6.52 -18.46
C GLU A 192 11.40 -5.80 -17.24
N ILE A 193 11.92 -6.07 -16.03
CA ILE A 193 11.46 -5.41 -14.79
C ILE A 193 11.77 -3.91 -14.82
N PHE A 194 12.96 -3.53 -15.28
CA PHE A 194 13.33 -2.11 -15.40
C PHE A 194 12.49 -1.39 -16.46
N GLU A 195 12.24 -2.03 -17.61
CA GLU A 195 11.36 -1.48 -18.66
C GLU A 195 9.91 -1.34 -18.18
N GLU A 196 9.41 -2.29 -17.39
CA GLU A 196 8.08 -2.22 -16.79
C GLU A 196 7.99 -1.09 -15.76
N ALA A 197 9.00 -0.93 -14.91
CA ALA A 197 9.07 0.16 -13.94
C ALA A 197 9.11 1.53 -14.64
N GLU A 198 9.86 1.67 -15.74
CA GLU A 198 9.92 2.91 -16.53
C GLU A 198 8.54 3.28 -17.11
N LYS A 199 7.81 2.30 -17.65
CA LYS A 199 6.45 2.48 -18.18
C LYS A 199 5.43 2.86 -17.11
N ASN A 200 5.63 2.41 -15.87
CA ASN A 200 4.74 2.66 -14.74
C ASN A 200 5.26 3.76 -13.80
N SER A 201 6.13 4.66 -14.29
CA SER A 201 6.67 5.76 -13.50
C SER A 201 5.55 6.66 -12.91
N PRO A 202 5.64 7.07 -11.62
CA PRO A 202 6.73 6.86 -10.68
C PRO A 202 6.81 5.42 -10.14
N ALA A 203 8.03 4.86 -10.08
CA ALA A 203 8.25 3.46 -9.73
C ALA A 203 9.42 3.25 -8.75
N ILE A 204 9.30 2.23 -7.89
CA ILE A 204 10.35 1.73 -7.00
C ILE A 204 10.65 0.28 -7.35
N ILE A 205 11.92 0.02 -7.67
CA ILE A 205 12.46 -1.32 -7.83
C ILE A 205 13.19 -1.68 -6.53
N PHE A 206 12.65 -2.64 -5.79
CA PHE A 206 13.29 -3.16 -4.58
C PHE A 206 14.05 -4.44 -4.88
N ILE A 207 15.36 -4.45 -4.63
CA ILE A 207 16.19 -5.65 -4.81
C ILE A 207 16.56 -6.18 -3.43
N ASP A 208 15.91 -7.28 -3.04
CA ASP A 208 16.23 -8.01 -1.82
C ASP A 208 17.42 -8.96 -2.06
N GLU A 209 18.26 -9.14 -1.05
CA GLU A 209 19.46 -9.98 -1.13
C GLU A 209 20.34 -9.64 -2.35
N ILE A 210 20.61 -8.34 -2.55
CA ILE A 210 21.44 -7.83 -3.66
C ILE A 210 22.84 -8.45 -3.70
N ASP A 211 23.37 -8.87 -2.55
CA ASP A 211 24.63 -9.57 -2.41
C ASP A 211 24.68 -10.91 -3.16
N ALA A 212 23.53 -11.55 -3.38
CA ALA A 212 23.43 -12.75 -4.21
C ALA A 212 23.59 -12.46 -5.71
N ILE A 213 23.20 -11.27 -6.17
CA ILE A 213 23.27 -10.86 -7.59
C ILE A 213 24.59 -10.14 -7.89
N ALA A 214 25.10 -9.36 -6.94
CA ALA A 214 26.27 -8.52 -7.10
C ALA A 214 27.35 -8.84 -6.04
N PRO A 215 27.90 -10.08 -6.03
CA PRO A 215 29.01 -10.40 -5.15
C PRO A 215 30.25 -9.58 -5.53
N LYS A 216 31.14 -9.38 -4.56
CA LYS A 216 32.44 -8.76 -4.82
C LYS A 216 33.18 -9.60 -5.86
N ARG A 217 33.65 -8.98 -6.95
CA ARG A 217 34.51 -9.67 -7.91
C ARG A 217 35.81 -10.06 -7.19
N GLU A 218 36.08 -11.36 -7.11
CA GLU A 218 37.41 -11.84 -6.76
C GLU A 218 38.34 -11.54 -7.95
N GLU A 219 39.48 -10.90 -7.69
CA GLU A 219 40.62 -10.82 -8.61
C GLU A 219 41.42 -12.12 -8.55
#